data_AF-D5BB58-F1
#
_entry.id   AF-D5BB58-F1
#
_cell.length_a   1.000
_cell.length_b   1.000
_cell.length_c   1.000
_cell.angle_alpha   90.00
_cell.angle_beta   90.00
_cell.angle_gamma   90.00
#
_symmetry.space_group_name_H-M   'P 1'
#
loop_
_entity.id
_entity.type
_entity.pdbx_description
1 polymer ?
#
loop_
_entity_poly.entity_id
_entity_poly.type
_entity_poly.pdbx_seq_one_letter_code
_entity_poly.pdbx_strand_id
1 'polypeptide(L)'
;MKTSIIMTASAVFLAVLGLFISFLPTKIIEFLNIEPNLITVLFLKILSALYLGFAILNWMAKGTLIGGIYNKPISFGNLMHFGVGAVTFFKIAFDIEQHPEIFISLTVIYILFAAAFIYIFRTNPAASKE
;
A
#
# COMPACT_ATOMS: atom_id res chain seq x y z
N MET A 1 18.81 -7.79 -1.15
CA MET A 1 17.56 -7.63 -1.94
C MET A 1 17.66 -6.37 -2.79
N LYS A 2 17.33 -6.40 -4.08
CA LYS A 2 17.19 -5.17 -4.86
C LYS A 2 15.92 -4.44 -4.41
N THR A 3 16.06 -3.49 -3.49
CA THR A 3 14.94 -2.71 -2.92
C THR A 3 14.12 -2.02 -4.00
N SER A 4 14.76 -1.67 -5.14
CA SER A 4 14.10 -1.13 -6.33
C SER A 4 12.93 -1.99 -6.84
N ILE A 5 13.01 -3.33 -6.73
CA ILE A 5 11.92 -4.22 -7.14
C ILE A 5 10.72 -4.04 -6.21
N ILE A 6 10.95 -4.07 -4.89
CA ILE A 6 9.88 -3.89 -3.90
C ILE A 6 9.24 -2.50 -4.03
N MET A 7 10.06 -1.46 -4.21
CA MET A 7 9.58 -0.09 -4.41
C MET A 7 8.78 0.07 -5.70
N THR A 8 9.19 -0.60 -6.79
CA THR A 8 8.45 -0.58 -8.06
C THR A 8 7.12 -1.32 -7.93
N ALA A 9 7.15 -2.52 -7.34
CA ALA A 9 5.95 -3.32 -7.14
C ALA A 9 4.93 -2.62 -6.25
N SER A 10 5.37 -2.05 -5.12
CA SER A 10 4.49 -1.29 -4.23
C SER A 10 3.97 -0.01 -4.89
N ALA A 11 4.80 0.69 -5.67
CA ALA A 11 4.37 1.86 -6.42
C ALA A 11 3.27 1.53 -7.43
N VAL A 12 3.45 0.49 -8.24
CA VAL A 12 2.46 0.07 -9.24
C VAL A 12 1.17 -0.38 -8.55
N PHE A 13 1.27 -1.19 -7.50
CA PHE A 13 0.10 -1.65 -6.73
C PHE A 13 -0.73 -0.47 -6.19
N LEU A 14 -0.07 0.48 -5.53
CA LEU A 14 -0.72 1.66 -4.97
C LEU A 14 -1.24 2.62 -6.05
N ALA A 15 -0.54 2.75 -7.17
CA ALA A 15 -0.99 3.56 -8.30
C ALA A 15 -2.28 2.99 -8.89
N VAL A 16 -2.35 1.68 -9.09
CA VAL A 16 -3.55 1.00 -9.58
C VAL A 16 -4.71 1.25 -8.62
N LEU A 17 -4.57 0.93 -7.33
CA LEU A 17 -5.63 1.19 -6.34
C LEU A 17 -6.06 2.66 -6.30
N GLY A 18 -5.08 3.57 -6.26
CA GLY A 18 -5.33 5.01 -6.22
C GLY A 18 -6.08 5.51 -7.45
N LEU A 19 -5.72 5.06 -8.65
CA LEU A 19 -6.40 5.44 -9.90
C LEU A 19 -7.83 4.88 -9.94
N PHE A 20 -8.01 3.58 -9.66
CA PHE A 20 -9.34 2.96 -9.67
C PHE A 20 -10.30 3.68 -8.70
N ILE A 21 -9.86 3.99 -7.48
CA ILE A 21 -10.68 4.70 -6.50
C ILE A 21 -10.95 6.16 -6.93
N SER A 22 -9.99 6.83 -7.58
CA SER A 22 -10.16 8.24 -8.01
C SER A 22 -11.25 8.38 -9.08
N PHE A 23 -11.21 7.51 -10.09
CA PHE A 23 -12.07 7.60 -11.27
C PHE A 23 -13.42 6.90 -11.08
N LEU A 24 -13.48 5.84 -10.26
CA LEU A 24 -14.64 4.97 -10.12
C LEU A 24 -15.15 4.82 -8.67
N PRO A 25 -15.19 5.88 -7.82
CA PRO A 25 -15.55 5.72 -6.41
C PRO A 25 -16.98 5.23 -6.21
N THR A 26 -17.94 5.73 -7.01
CA THR A 26 -19.35 5.30 -6.91
C THR A 26 -19.57 3.88 -7.43
N LYS A 27 -18.79 3.45 -8.42
CA LYS A 27 -18.84 2.07 -8.92
C LYS A 27 -18.26 1.08 -7.93
N ILE A 28 -17.24 1.47 -7.17
CA ILE A 28 -16.73 0.66 -6.07
C ILE A 28 -17.77 0.55 -4.95
N ILE A 29 -18.43 1.65 -4.59
CA ILE A 29 -19.51 1.66 -3.58
C ILE A 29 -20.64 0.71 -4.00
N GLU A 30 -21.11 0.82 -5.25
CA GLU A 30 -22.15 -0.02 -5.84
C GLU A 30 -21.72 -1.50 -5.85
N PHE A 31 -20.50 -1.79 -6.30
CA PHE A 31 -19.94 -3.14 -6.35
C PHE A 31 -19.81 -3.79 -4.96
N LEU A 32 -19.42 -3.01 -3.94
CA LEU A 32 -19.31 -3.48 -2.56
C LEU A 32 -20.65 -3.43 -1.80
N ASN A 33 -21.76 -3.13 -2.48
CA ASN A 33 -23.10 -3.01 -1.89
C ASN A 33 -23.14 -2.09 -0.66
N ILE A 34 -22.36 -1.01 -0.68
CA ILE A 34 -22.30 0.00 0.37
C ILE A 34 -23.37 1.06 0.09
N GLU A 35 -24.15 1.43 1.11
CA GLU A 35 -25.10 2.54 1.03
C GLU A 35 -24.39 3.84 0.59
N PRO A 36 -24.75 4.41 -0.57
CA PRO A 36 -24.05 5.57 -1.11
C PRO A 36 -24.33 6.81 -0.27
N ASN A 37 -23.27 7.41 0.28
CA ASN A 37 -23.37 8.70 0.94
C ASN A 37 -22.15 9.58 0.60
N LEU A 38 -22.35 10.91 0.73
CA LEU A 38 -21.35 11.91 0.36
C LEU A 38 -20.03 11.74 1.14
N ILE A 39 -20.11 11.34 2.40
CA ILE A 39 -18.96 11.18 3.29
C ILE A 39 -18.11 9.97 2.85
N THR A 40 -18.73 8.85 2.49
CA THR A 40 -18.06 7.67 1.94
C THR A 40 -17.32 8.01 0.65
N VAL A 41 -17.97 8.72 -0.28
CA VAL A 41 -17.32 9.14 -1.54
C VAL A 41 -16.14 10.07 -1.26
N LEU A 42 -16.29 11.01 -0.33
CA LEU A 42 -15.21 11.91 0.08
C LEU A 42 -14.01 11.13 0.65
N PHE A 43 -14.25 10.20 1.58
CA PHE A 43 -13.17 9.40 2.16
C PHE A 43 -12.48 8.49 1.15
N LEU A 44 -13.22 7.89 0.21
CA LEU A 44 -12.61 7.13 -0.88
C LEU A 44 -11.69 8.02 -1.73
N LYS A 45 -12.11 9.25 -2.06
CA LYS A 45 -11.27 10.18 -2.83
C LYS A 45 -10.01 10.61 -2.08
N ILE A 46 -10.10 10.88 -0.78
CA ILE A 46 -8.93 11.19 0.05
C ILE A 46 -8.00 9.97 0.17
N LEU A 47 -8.56 8.77 0.31
CA LEU A 47 -7.79 7.51 0.31
C LEU A 47 -7.06 7.29 -1.02
N SER A 48 -7.72 7.59 -2.14
CA SER A 48 -7.10 7.57 -3.48
C SER A 48 -5.90 8.53 -3.54
N ALA A 49 -6.05 9.78 -3.07
CA ALA A 49 -4.94 10.72 -3.03
C ALA A 49 -3.77 10.22 -2.17
N LEU A 50 -4.05 9.58 -1.03
CA LEU A 50 -3.03 8.95 -0.19
C LEU A 50 -2.28 7.83 -0.92
N TYR A 51 -3.01 6.93 -1.61
CA TYR A 51 -2.40 5.84 -2.38
C TYR A 51 -1.55 6.36 -3.53
N LEU A 52 -2.04 7.35 -4.29
CA LEU A 52 -1.27 8.00 -5.36
C LEU A 52 -0.03 8.71 -4.82
N GLY A 53 -0.13 9.35 -3.65
CA GLY A 53 1.00 9.98 -2.97
C GLY A 53 2.09 8.97 -2.59
N PHE A 54 1.74 7.84 -1.99
CA PHE A 54 2.71 6.77 -1.72
C PHE A 54 3.23 6.11 -3.00
N ALA A 55 2.39 5.97 -4.02
CA ALA A 55 2.79 5.40 -5.30
C ALA A 55 3.90 6.22 -5.96
N ILE A 56 3.72 7.54 -6.07
CA ILE A 56 4.73 8.41 -6.68
C ILE A 56 5.98 8.50 -5.81
N LEU A 57 5.83 8.55 -4.49
CA LEU A 57 6.96 8.54 -3.55
C LEU A 57 7.82 7.28 -3.75
N ASN A 58 7.18 6.11 -3.83
CA ASN A 58 7.88 4.85 -4.04
C ASN A 58 8.52 4.77 -5.43
N TRP A 59 7.81 5.26 -6.45
CA TRP A 59 8.32 5.30 -7.82
C TRP A 59 9.55 6.18 -7.96
N MET A 60 9.56 7.36 -7.33
CA MET A 60 10.69 8.30 -7.40
C MET A 60 11.86 7.81 -6.56
N ALA A 61 11.61 7.19 -5.39
CA ALA A 61 12.67 6.72 -4.50
C ALA A 61 13.34 5.41 -4.95
N LYS A 62 12.75 4.62 -5.86
CA LYS A 62 13.20 3.25 -6.22
C LYS A 62 14.66 3.12 -6.65
N GLY A 63 15.28 4.19 -7.16
CA GLY A 63 16.69 4.21 -7.59
C GLY A 63 17.70 4.51 -6.48
N THR A 64 17.23 4.80 -5.26
CA THR A 64 18.07 5.22 -4.15
C THR A 64 18.33 4.08 -3.15
N LEU A 65 19.30 4.28 -2.26
CA LEU A 65 19.58 3.34 -1.17
C LEU A 65 18.48 3.40 -0.09
N ILE A 66 17.47 2.54 -0.20
CA ILE A 66 16.37 2.45 0.77
C ILE A 66 16.84 1.80 2.08
N GLY A 67 16.40 2.35 3.22
CA GLY A 67 16.71 1.84 4.58
C GLY A 67 17.90 2.52 5.27
N GLY A 68 18.77 3.21 4.53
CA GLY A 68 19.81 4.08 5.10
C GLY A 68 19.23 5.34 5.75
N ILE A 69 20.03 6.10 6.51
CA ILE A 69 19.54 7.25 7.33
C ILE A 69 18.62 8.23 6.58
N TYR A 70 18.91 8.50 5.29
CA TYR A 70 18.13 9.42 4.47
C TYR A 70 16.80 8.84 3.98
N ASN A 71 16.76 7.55 3.62
CA ASN A 71 15.56 6.90 3.08
C ASN A 71 14.86 5.98 4.08
N LYS A 72 15.31 5.95 5.34
CA LYS A 72 14.69 5.21 6.43
C LYS A 72 13.26 5.68 6.72
N PRO A 73 12.93 6.99 6.70
CA PRO A 73 11.55 7.45 6.82
C PRO A 73 10.62 6.89 5.74
N ILE A 74 11.11 6.76 4.49
CA ILE A 74 10.34 6.17 3.38
C ILE A 74 10.04 4.70 3.64
N SER A 75 11.04 3.93 4.08
CA SER A 75 10.84 2.53 4.46
C SER A 75 9.85 2.39 5.62
N PHE A 76 9.95 3.27 6.61
CA PHE A 76 9.08 3.24 7.78
C PHE A 76 7.65 3.67 7.45
N GLY A 77 7.45 4.68 6.61
CA GLY A 77 6.14 5.10 6.14
C GLY A 77 5.42 3.97 5.39
N ASN A 78 6.12 3.27 4.50
CA ASN A 78 5.57 2.10 3.82
C ASN A 78 5.29 0.95 4.80
N LEU A 79 6.17 0.72 5.77
CA LEU A 79 5.93 -0.27 6.82
C LEU A 79 4.66 0.07 7.62
N MET A 80 4.43 1.34 7.97
CA MET A 80 3.21 1.74 8.66
C MET A 80 1.98 1.53 7.79
N HIS A 81 2.05 1.91 6.51
CA HIS A 81 0.93 1.70 5.58
C HIS A 81 0.58 0.22 5.41
N PHE A 82 1.54 -0.61 5.01
CA PHE A 82 1.30 -2.02 4.74
C PHE A 82 1.16 -2.85 6.01
N GLY A 83 1.88 -2.53 7.08
CA GLY A 83 1.81 -3.23 8.36
C GLY A 83 0.48 -3.02 9.08
N VAL A 84 0.05 -1.76 9.25
CA VAL A 84 -1.26 -1.48 9.84
C VAL A 84 -2.37 -2.03 8.94
N GLY A 85 -2.25 -1.84 7.62
CA GLY A 85 -3.21 -2.39 6.66
C GLY A 85 -3.31 -3.92 6.73
N ALA A 86 -2.19 -4.64 6.82
CA ALA A 86 -2.16 -6.10 6.94
C ALA A 86 -2.89 -6.58 8.20
N VAL A 87 -2.65 -5.94 9.35
CA VAL A 87 -3.34 -6.28 10.60
C VAL A 87 -4.84 -6.01 10.48
N THR A 88 -5.24 -4.88 9.91
CA THR A 88 -6.66 -4.53 9.74
C THR A 88 -7.36 -5.50 8.79
N PHE A 89 -6.77 -5.79 7.63
CA PHE A 89 -7.34 -6.74 6.67
C PHE A 89 -7.42 -8.15 7.26
N PHE A 90 -6.35 -8.65 7.87
CA PHE A 90 -6.32 -9.99 8.45
C PHE A 90 -7.42 -10.19 9.51
N LYS A 91 -7.71 -9.16 10.32
CA LYS A 91 -8.74 -9.22 11.35
C LYS A 91 -10.16 -9.39 10.81
N ILE A 92 -10.45 -8.85 9.62
CA ILE A 92 -11.83 -8.75 9.13
C ILE A 92 -12.07 -9.51 7.82
N ALA A 93 -11.03 -9.89 7.08
CA ALA A 93 -11.16 -10.49 5.76
C ALA A 93 -11.96 -11.80 5.75
N PHE A 94 -11.95 -12.55 6.86
CA PHE A 94 -12.71 -13.79 7.02
C PHE A 94 -14.14 -13.58 7.51
N ASP A 95 -14.47 -12.38 7.99
CA ASP A 95 -15.82 -12.00 8.44
C ASP A 95 -16.63 -11.32 7.33
N ILE A 96 -15.98 -10.94 6.23
CA ILE A 96 -16.64 -10.31 5.08
C ILE A 96 -17.29 -11.38 4.21
N GLU A 97 -18.63 -11.38 4.14
CA GLU A 97 -19.40 -12.32 3.32
C GLU A 97 -19.44 -11.93 1.83
N GLN A 98 -19.38 -10.63 1.53
CA GLN A 98 -19.47 -10.12 0.17
C GLN A 98 -18.09 -9.98 -0.46
N HIS A 99 -17.87 -10.68 -1.58
CA HIS A 99 -16.59 -10.69 -2.29
C HIS A 99 -15.36 -10.99 -1.40
N PRO A 100 -15.40 -12.04 -0.55
CA PRO A 100 -14.31 -12.40 0.37
C PRO A 100 -12.97 -12.60 -0.36
N GLU A 101 -13.02 -13.08 -1.61
CA GLU A 101 -11.84 -13.31 -2.45
C GLU A 101 -10.99 -12.05 -2.65
N ILE A 102 -11.61 -10.87 -2.73
CA ILE A 102 -10.91 -9.58 -2.91
C ILE A 102 -10.16 -9.22 -1.62
N PHE A 103 -10.84 -9.30 -0.48
CA PHE A 103 -10.27 -8.93 0.81
C PHE A 103 -9.19 -9.91 1.27
N ILE A 104 -9.36 -11.21 1.00
CA ILE A 104 -8.31 -12.21 1.23
C ILE A 104 -7.09 -11.92 0.34
N SER A 105 -7.30 -11.62 -0.95
CA SER A 105 -6.21 -11.27 -1.87
C SER A 105 -5.45 -10.01 -1.42
N LEU A 106 -6.17 -8.97 -1.01
CA LEU A 106 -5.58 -7.76 -0.44
C LEU A 106 -4.81 -8.07 0.84
N THR A 107 -5.34 -8.91 1.73
CA THR A 107 -4.67 -9.36 2.96
C THR A 107 -3.30 -9.97 2.64
N VAL A 108 -3.25 -10.91 1.68
CA VAL A 108 -2.00 -11.58 1.29
C VAL A 108 -0.99 -10.56 0.74
N ILE A 109 -1.42 -9.67 -0.17
CA ILE A 109 -0.53 -8.66 -0.76
C ILE A 109 0.01 -7.70 0.33
N TYR A 110 -0.85 -7.25 1.24
CA TYR A 110 -0.45 -6.37 2.34
C TYR A 110 0.53 -7.06 3.29
N ILE A 111 0.32 -8.34 3.64
CA ILE A 111 1.26 -9.12 4.46
C ILE A 111 2.62 -9.26 3.77
N LEU A 112 2.64 -9.54 2.46
CA LEU A 112 3.89 -9.67 1.70
C LEU A 112 4.68 -8.36 1.69
N PHE A 113 4.02 -7.22 1.42
CA PHE A 113 4.68 -5.92 1.48
C PHE A 113 5.10 -5.55 2.90
N ALA A 114 4.27 -5.82 3.91
CA ALA A 114 4.63 -5.57 5.31
C ALA A 114 5.90 -6.34 5.69
N ALA A 115 5.97 -7.65 5.39
CA ALA A 115 7.15 -8.46 5.64
C ALA A 115 8.39 -7.91 4.91
N ALA A 116 8.24 -7.52 3.64
CA ALA A 116 9.33 -6.91 2.88
C ALA A 116 9.81 -5.59 3.50
N PHE A 117 8.92 -4.69 3.92
CA PHE A 117 9.28 -3.42 4.53
C PHE A 117 9.79 -3.57 5.97
N ILE A 118 9.36 -4.58 6.74
CA ILE A 118 9.97 -4.97 8.02
C ILE A 118 11.44 -5.34 7.78
N TYR A 119 11.69 -6.18 6.77
CA TYR A 119 13.04 -6.60 6.43
C TYR A 119 13.90 -5.39 6.03
N ILE A 120 13.44 -4.57 5.08
CA ILE A 120 14.15 -3.35 4.62
C ILE A 120 14.44 -2.41 5.80
N PHE A 121 13.47 -2.21 6.69
CA PHE A 121 13.62 -1.30 7.83
C PHE A 121 14.66 -1.80 8.85
N ARG A 122 14.75 -3.11 9.06
CA ARG A 122 15.69 -3.73 9.99
C ARG A 122 17.09 -3.86 9.40
N THR A 123 17.21 -4.05 8.09
CA THR A 123 18.50 -4.13 7.42
C THR A 123 19.07 -2.74 7.21
N ASN A 124 20.17 -2.42 7.91
CA ASN A 124 20.96 -1.26 7.52
C ASN A 124 21.73 -1.62 6.24
N PRO A 125 21.53 -0.89 5.13
CA PRO A 125 22.31 -1.15 3.94
C PRO A 125 23.79 -0.86 4.23
N ALA A 126 24.66 -1.84 4.00
CA ALA A 126 26.09 -1.60 3.98
C ALA A 126 26.38 -0.62 2.82
N ALA A 127 27.11 0.46 3.09
CA ALA A 127 27.58 1.35 2.04
C ALA A 127 28.35 0.50 1.03
N SER A 128 27.90 0.47 -0.23
CA SER A 128 28.72 -0.11 -1.29
C SER A 128 30.01 0.70 -1.34
N LYS A 129 31.15 0.03 -1.11
CA LYS A 129 32.44 0.64 -1.43
C LYS A 129 32.46 0.85 -2.95
N GLU A 130 32.49 2.11 -3.37
CA GLU A 130 32.89 2.51 -4.71
C GLU A 130 34.33 2.08 -4.99
#